data_AF-A0A914NUP5-F1
#
_entry.id   AF-A0A914NUP5-F1
#
_cell.length_a   1.000
_cell.length_b   1.000
_cell.length_c   1.000
_cell.angle_alpha   90.00
_cell.angle_beta   90.00
_cell.angle_gamma   90.00
#
_symmetry.space_group_name_H-M   'P 1'
#
loop_
_entity.id
_entity.type
_entity.pdbx_description
1 polymer ?
#
loop_
_entity_poly.entity_id
_entity_poly.type
_entity_poly.pdbx_seq_one_letter_code
_entity_poly.pdbx_strand_id
1 'polypeptide(L)' 'MAQKKVTIIGSGNWGSAIARIIGNTVVQHSTTFQTRVPMWVFEEMVDDKKLSEIINTEHINVKYLPGKEIARKHCCCS' A
#
# COMPACT_ATOMS: atom_id res chain seq x y z
N MET A 1 20.09 8.06 -14.93
CA MET A 1 20.13 7.55 -13.53
C MET A 1 19.02 6.52 -13.36
N ALA A 2 19.23 5.46 -12.58
CA ALA A 2 18.19 4.47 -12.32
C ALA A 2 17.11 5.03 -11.37
N GLN A 3 15.84 4.69 -11.62
CA GLN A 3 14.72 5.05 -10.73
C GLN A 3 14.88 4.41 -9.35
N LYS A 4 14.55 5.16 -8.29
CA LYS A 4 14.56 4.70 -6.91
C LYS A 4 13.36 3.81 -6.61
N LYS A 5 13.58 2.75 -5.83
CA LYS A 5 12.53 1.87 -5.30
C LYS A 5 12.15 2.32 -3.89
N VAL A 6 10.86 2.31 -3.59
CA VAL A 6 10.30 2.68 -2.27
C VAL A 6 9.44 1.53 -1.79
N THR A 7 9.61 1.14 -0.52
CA THR A 7 8.83 0.11 0.15
C THR A 7 8.33 0.67 1.47
N ILE A 8 7.09 0.32 1.83
CA ILE A 8 6.48 0.67 3.11
C ILE A 8 6.53 -0.55 4.01
N ILE A 9 7.03 -0.40 5.23
CA ILE A 9 7.03 -1.45 6.25
C ILE A 9 6.03 -1.06 7.33
N GLY A 10 4.89 -1.74 7.37
CA GLY A 10 3.84 -1.51 8.35
C GLY A 10 2.51 -1.06 7.73
N SER A 11 1.42 -1.64 8.25
CA SER A 11 0.07 -1.55 7.70
C SER A 11 -0.98 -0.99 8.66
N GLY A 12 -0.55 -0.39 9.77
CA GLY A 12 -1.46 0.30 10.69
C GLY A 12 -2.07 1.57 10.09
N ASN A 13 -2.77 2.35 10.93
CA ASN A 13 -3.49 3.56 10.49
C ASN A 13 -2.57 4.53 9.72
N TRP A 14 -1.41 4.85 10.31
CA TRP A 14 -0.45 5.77 9.70
C TRP A 14 0.25 5.17 8.47
N GLY A 15 0.59 3.88 8.51
CA GLY A 15 1.17 3.17 7.36
C GLY A 15 0.26 3.21 6.15
N SER A 16 -1.04 3.01 6.35
CA SER A 16 -2.06 3.08 5.30
C SER A 16 -2.27 4.50 4.76
N ALA A 17 -2.26 5.51 5.65
CA ALA A 17 -2.37 6.92 5.24
C ALA A 17 -1.17 7.34 4.37
N ILE A 18 0.04 6.98 4.78
CA ILE A 18 1.27 7.26 4.04
C ILE A 18 1.31 6.47 2.73
N ALA A 19 0.86 5.21 2.72
CA ALA A 19 0.74 4.45 1.47
C ALA A 19 -0.08 5.21 0.44
N ARG A 20 -1.28 5.68 0.80
CA ARG A 20 -2.11 6.49 -0.10
C ARG A 20 -1.36 7.70 -0.68
N ILE A 21 -0.59 8.41 0.15
CA ILE A 21 0.18 9.60 -0.28
C ILE A 21 1.33 9.17 -1.21
N ILE A 22 2.16 8.22 -0.80
CA ILE A 22 3.34 7.75 -1.55
C ILE A 22 2.94 7.23 -2.92
N GLY A 23 1.83 6.48 -3.01
CA GLY A 23 1.35 5.97 -4.30
C GLY A 23 1.04 7.06 -5.33
N ASN A 24 0.58 8.23 -4.89
CA ASN A 24 0.39 9.38 -5.78
C ASN A 24 1.73 10.06 -6.10
N THR A 25 2.60 10.22 -5.10
CA THR A 25 3.92 10.85 -5.26
C THR A 25 4.79 10.12 -6.27
N VAL A 26 4.85 8.78 -6.24
CA VAL A 26 5.69 8.01 -7.19
C VAL A 26 5.19 8.11 -8.64
N VAL A 27 3.89 8.39 -8.84
CA VAL A 27 3.33 8.63 -10.17
C VAL A 27 3.69 10.04 -10.64
N GLN A 28 3.54 11.05 -9.78
CA GLN A 28 3.90 12.44 -10.08
C GLN A 28 5.40 12.61 -10.35
N HIS A 29 6.24 11.79 -9.72
CA HIS A 29 7.70 11.82 -9.85
C HIS A 29 8.25 10.55 -10.52
N SER A 30 7.57 10.06 -11.56
CA SER A 30 7.93 8.81 -12.26
C SER A 30 9.30 8.83 -12.95
N THR A 31 9.89 9.99 -13.22
CA THR A 31 11.29 10.08 -13.70
C THR A 31 12.31 9.72 -12.61
N THR A 32 11.91 9.83 -11.33
CA THR A 32 12.76 9.61 -10.16
C THR A 32 12.45 8.29 -9.46
N PHE A 33 11.19 7.88 -9.41
CA PHE A 33 10.74 6.71 -8.65
C PHE A 33 10.07 5.65 -9.52
N GLN A 34 10.20 4.39 -9.11
CA GLN A 34 9.37 3.32 -9.65
C GLN A 34 7.93 3.49 -9.15
N THR A 35 6.97 3.31 -10.05
CA THR A 35 5.55 3.50 -9.71
C THR A 35 5.00 2.39 -8.83
N ARG A 36 5.57 1.18 -8.86
CA ARG A 36 5.16 0.08 -7.98
C ARG A 36 5.76 0.26 -6.57
N VAL A 37 4.91 0.25 -5.55
CA VAL A 37 5.30 0.45 -4.14
C VAL A 37 4.90 -0.78 -3.33
N PRO A 38 5.83 -1.71 -3.04
CA PRO A 38 5.54 -2.82 -2.13
C PRO A 38 5.20 -2.30 -0.73
N MET A 39 4.22 -2.93 -0.09
CA MET A 39 3.82 -2.63 1.27
C MET A 39 3.82 -3.93 2.08
N TRP A 40 4.63 -3.99 3.13
CA TRP A 40 4.60 -5.11 4.06
C TRP A 40 3.42 -4.95 5.03
N VAL A 41 2.57 -5.98 5.06
CA VAL A 41 1.39 -6.07 5.90
C VAL A 41 1.60 -7.26 6.82
N PHE A 42 1.58 -7.04 8.13
CA PHE A 42 1.55 -8.18 9.07
C PHE A 42 0.29 -8.99 8.80
N GLU A 43 0.44 -10.30 8.62
CA GLU A 43 -0.66 -11.14 8.16
C GLU A 43 -1.71 -11.31 9.27
N GLU A 44 -2.93 -10.88 8.98
CA GLU A 44 -4.08 -10.94 9.88
C GLU A 44 -5.30 -11.44 9.12
N MET A 45 -6.19 -12.15 9.80
CA MET A 45 -7.46 -12.60 9.23
C MET A 45 -8.57 -11.61 9.54
N VAL A 46 -9.33 -11.21 8.53
CA VAL A 46 -10.54 -10.38 8.61
C VAL A 46 -11.61 -11.04 7.75
N ASP A 47 -12.74 -11.40 8.34
CA ASP A 47 -13.85 -12.08 7.65
C ASP A 47 -13.38 -13.29 6.82
N ASP A 48 -12.56 -14.16 7.43
CA ASP A 48 -11.96 -15.37 6.84
C ASP A 48 -11.04 -15.12 5.63
N LYS A 49 -10.62 -13.88 5.40
CA LYS A 49 -9.65 -13.49 4.36
C LYS A 49 -8.42 -12.86 4.96
N LYS A 50 -7.29 -12.99 4.27
CA LYS A 50 -6.05 -12.32 4.64
C LYS A 50 -6.18 -10.82 4.40
N LEU A 51 -5.77 -10.01 5.38
CA LEU A 51 -5.80 -8.55 5.26
C LEU A 51 -5.00 -8.06 4.05
N SER A 52 -3.86 -8.71 3.75
CA SER A 52 -3.04 -8.44 2.57
C SER A 52 -3.80 -8.70 1.26
N GLU A 53 -4.62 -9.75 1.18
CA GLU A 53 -5.48 -10.05 0.04
C GLU A 53 -6.60 -9.01 -0.11
N ILE A 54 -7.30 -8.67 0.97
CA ILE A 54 -8.35 -7.64 0.96
C ILE A 54 -7.78 -6.32 0.45
N ILE A 55 -6.62 -5.88 0.95
CA ILE A 55 -5.99 -4.63 0.50
C ILE A 55 -5.58 -4.72 -0.98
N ASN A 56 -5.11 -5.88 -1.45
CA ASN A 56 -4.73 -6.05 -2.85
C ASN A 56 -5.96 -6.05 -3.79
N THR A 57 -7.11 -6.56 -3.36
CA THR A 57 -8.33 -6.65 -4.19
C THR A 57 -9.20 -5.41 -4.12
N GLU A 58 -9.46 -4.92 -2.91
CA GLU A 58 -10.38 -3.80 -2.66
C GLU A 58 -9.66 -2.46 -2.61
N HIS A 59 -8.33 -2.47 -2.53
CA HIS A 59 -7.52 -1.27 -2.34
C HIS A 59 -7.92 -0.47 -1.10
N ILE A 60 -8.45 -1.12 -0.07
CA ILE A 60 -8.86 -0.50 1.19
C ILE A 60 -8.31 -1.34 2.35
N ASN A 61 -7.71 -0.68 3.33
CA ASN A 61 -7.39 -1.32 4.59
C ASN A 61 -8.61 -1.26 5.50
N VAL A 62 -9.47 -2.28 5.39
CA VAL A 62 -10.76 -2.34 6.11
C VAL A 62 -10.63 -2.27 7.63
N LYS A 63 -9.47 -2.67 8.18
CA LYS A 63 -9.20 -2.68 9.62
C LYS A 63 -8.64 -1.35 10.14
N TYR A 64 -7.63 -0.80 9.46
CA TYR A 64 -6.84 0.34 9.97
C TYR A 64 -7.16 1.67 9.26
N LEU A 65 -7.80 1.65 8.11
CA LEU A 65 -8.20 2.87 7.39
C LEU A 65 -9.48 2.66 6.57
N PRO A 66 -10.63 2.38 7.24
CA PRO A 66 -11.87 2.04 6.55
C PRO A 66 -12.39 3.17 5.67
N GLY A 67 -12.93 2.82 4.51
CA GLY A 67 -13.53 3.76 3.55
C GLY A 67 -12.54 4.68 2.83
N LYS A 68 -11.23 4.45 2.97
CA LYS A 68 -10.19 5.21 2.24
C LYS A 68 -9.43 4.28 1.30
N GLU A 69 -9.57 4.56 0.01
CA GLU A 69 -8.81 3.86 -1.04
C GLU A 69 -7.31 4.20 -0.92
N ILE A 70 -6.48 3.16 -0.90
CA ILE A 70 -5.04 3.15 -1.05
C ILE A 70 -4.74 3.09 -2.54
N ALA A 71 -3.71 3.78 -3.02
CA ALA A 71 -3.43 3.82 -4.44
C ALA A 71 -3.17 2.40 -5.00
N ARG A 72 -3.74 2.07 -6.16
CA ARG A 72 -3.59 0.75 -6.84
C ARG A 72 -2.15 0.37 -7.22
N LYS A 73 -1.23 1.30 -7.02
CA LYS A 73 0.21 1.13 -7.26
C LYS A 73 0.90 0.38 -6.12
N HIS A 74 0.20 0.13 -5.02
CA HIS A 74 0.68 -0.71 -3.95
C HIS A 74 0.47 -2.19 -4.25
N CYS A 75 1.44 -2.99 -3.83
CA CYS A 75 1.31 -4.44 -3.80
C CYS A 75 1.62 -4.88 -2.38
N CYS A 76 0.61 -5.39 -1.68
CA CYS A 76 0.76 -5.86 -0.32
C CYS A 76 1.41 -7.24 -0.32
N CYS A 77 2.44 -7.39 0.50
CA CYS A 77 3.12 -8.65 0.76
C CYS A 77 3.02 -8.97 2.25
N SER A 78 2.78 -10.24 2.57
CA SER A 78 2.81 -10.81 3.92
C SER A 78 4.19 -11.35 4.26
#